data_AF-A0AA95GH89-F1
#
_entry.id   AF-A0AA95GH89-F1
#
_cell.length_a   1.000
_cell.length_b   1.000
_cell.length_c   1.000
_cell.angle_alpha   90.00
_cell.angle_beta   90.00
_cell.angle_gamma   90.00
#
_symmetry.space_group_name_H-M   'P 1'
#
loop_
_entity.id
_entity.type
_entity.pdbx_description
1 polymer ?
#
loop_
_entity_poly.entity_id
_entity_poly.type
_entity_poly.pdbx_seq_one_letter_code
_entity_poly.pdbx_strand_id
1 'polypeptide(L)'
;MKKILIILSLLFLSGCTTGEKMSSIFLGMNKNQVISILGNPDGAALLDNYELLAYSNRLISGWSYDKADYKLIFKDGKLIQYGPEKIRPDNGRTALALQQSLLIWQQQQALQNKSITTTNCTNFGNTVNCNTY
;
A
#
# COMPACT_ATOMS: atom_id res chain seq x y z
N MET A 1 43.90 3.30 -17.44
CA MET A 1 43.01 2.43 -16.63
C MET A 1 42.67 3.03 -15.26
N LYS A 2 43.63 3.52 -14.45
CA LYS A 2 43.36 4.18 -13.15
C LYS A 2 42.35 5.34 -13.18
N LYS A 3 42.36 6.18 -14.22
CA LYS A 3 41.46 7.35 -14.33
C LYS A 3 39.99 6.99 -14.56
N ILE A 4 39.72 5.86 -15.22
CA ILE A 4 38.34 5.36 -15.46
C ILE A 4 37.72 4.85 -14.16
N LEU A 5 38.53 4.22 -13.30
CA LEU A 5 38.09 3.70 -12.01
C LEU A 5 37.67 4.82 -11.03
N ILE A 6 38.36 5.98 -11.09
CA ILE A 6 38.01 7.16 -10.28
C ILE A 6 36.69 7.80 -10.75
N ILE A 7 36.46 7.87 -12.07
CA ILE A 7 35.22 8.44 -12.64
C ILE A 7 34.03 7.54 -12.30
N LEU A 8 34.17 6.21 -12.39
CA LEU A 8 33.11 5.28 -12.04
C LEU A 8 32.74 5.33 -10.55
N SER A 9 33.71 5.57 -9.67
CA SER A 9 33.47 5.71 -8.22
C SER A 9 32.70 6.98 -7.85
N LEU A 10 32.79 8.05 -8.63
CA LEU A 10 32.06 9.30 -8.37
C LEU A 10 30.57 9.22 -8.71
N LEU A 11 30.17 8.33 -9.64
CA LEU A 11 28.77 8.17 -10.04
C LEU A 11 27.88 7.47 -8.99
N PHE A 12 28.47 6.79 -8.01
CA PHE A 12 27.71 6.06 -6.98
C PHE A 12 27.28 6.91 -5.78
N LEU A 13 27.67 8.19 -5.68
CA LEU A 13 27.35 9.04 -4.51
C LEU A 13 26.06 9.87 -4.65
N SER A 14 25.39 9.89 -5.81
CA SER A 14 24.13 10.64 -5.97
C SER A 14 22.91 9.75 -5.72
N GLY A 15 22.74 9.32 -4.47
CA GLY A 15 21.63 8.48 -4.02
C GLY A 15 21.04 8.95 -2.70
N CYS A 16 20.70 10.24 -2.57
CA CYS A 16 19.89 10.70 -1.45
C CYS A 16 18.44 10.20 -1.64
N THR A 17 18.17 8.98 -1.18
CA THR A 17 16.80 8.48 -1.07
C THR A 17 16.04 9.37 -0.08
N THR A 18 15.23 10.29 -0.60
CA THR A 18 14.29 11.08 0.21
C THR A 18 13.09 10.19 0.49
N GLY A 19 13.31 9.18 1.32
CA GLY A 19 12.39 8.08 1.54
C GLY A 19 11.67 8.17 2.88
N GLU A 20 10.34 8.19 2.81
CA GLU A 20 9.40 8.07 3.94
C GLU A 20 9.54 9.10 5.07
N LYS A 21 9.08 10.32 4.82
CA LYS A 21 9.05 11.38 5.84
C LYS A 21 7.91 11.21 6.87
N MET A 22 6.89 10.43 6.52
CA MET A 22 5.69 10.30 7.35
C MET A 22 5.93 9.46 8.63
N SER A 23 6.85 8.49 8.58
CA SER A 23 7.24 7.68 9.74
C SER A 23 7.90 8.50 10.86
N SER A 24 8.42 9.68 10.53
CA SER A 24 9.04 10.60 11.49
C SER A 24 8.04 11.49 12.22
N ILE A 25 6.75 11.40 11.90
CA ILE A 25 5.68 12.19 12.53
C ILE A 25 5.10 11.41 13.70
N PHE A 26 4.88 12.08 14.83
CA PHE A 26 4.24 11.50 16.01
C PHE A 26 3.35 12.54 16.71
N LEU A 27 2.39 12.05 17.52
CA LEU A 27 1.44 12.89 18.25
C LEU A 27 2.15 13.82 19.25
N GLY A 28 1.64 15.04 19.41
CA GLY A 28 2.19 16.07 20.30
C GLY A 28 3.25 16.97 19.66
N MET A 29 3.67 16.69 18.42
CA MET A 29 4.50 17.62 17.65
C MET A 29 3.80 18.97 17.46
N ASN A 30 4.58 20.05 17.46
CA ASN A 30 4.08 21.34 17.03
C ASN A 30 4.11 21.47 15.50
N LYS A 31 3.38 22.46 14.97
CA LYS A 31 3.30 22.73 13.53
C LYS A 31 4.66 22.94 12.88
N ASN A 32 5.57 23.68 13.51
CA ASN A 32 6.89 23.99 12.94
C ASN A 32 7.76 22.73 12.80
N GLN A 33 7.68 21.81 13.77
CA GLN A 33 8.35 20.51 13.69
C GLN A 33 7.82 19.69 12.50
N VAL A 34 6.49 19.61 12.36
CA VAL A 34 5.88 18.91 11.22
C VAL A 34 6.31 19.51 9.89
N ILE A 35 6.28 20.84 9.75
CA ILE A 35 6.69 21.54 8.54
C ILE A 35 8.18 21.32 8.25
N SER A 36 9.04 21.26 9.28
CA SER A 36 10.47 20.96 9.08
C SER A 36 10.71 19.56 8.51
N ILE A 37 9.84 18.60 8.80
CA ILE A 37 9.94 17.22 8.34
C ILE A 37 9.28 17.06 6.96
N LEU A 38 7.99 17.38 6.86
CA LEU A 38 7.16 17.15 5.67
C LEU A 38 7.30 18.25 4.61
N GLY A 39 7.80 19.42 4.99
CA GLY A 39 7.77 20.64 4.17
C GLY A 39 6.45 21.40 4.33
N ASN A 40 6.25 22.38 3.44
CA ASN A 40 5.04 23.19 3.43
C ASN A 40 3.80 22.35 3.05
N PRO A 41 2.68 22.55 3.75
CA PRO A 41 1.41 21.91 3.42
C PRO A 41 0.83 22.48 2.12
N ASP A 42 0.01 21.68 1.45
CA ASP A 42 -0.69 22.07 0.22
C ASP A 42 -1.96 22.88 0.54
N GLY A 43 -2.52 22.69 1.73
CA GLY A 43 -3.63 23.47 2.23
C GLY A 43 -3.65 23.50 3.76
N ALA A 44 -4.25 24.54 4.32
CA ALA A 44 -4.46 24.66 5.75
C ALA A 44 -5.85 25.24 6.03
N ALA A 45 -6.49 24.76 7.09
CA ALA A 45 -7.74 25.32 7.61
C ALA A 45 -7.63 25.51 9.12
N LEU A 46 -8.18 26.62 9.61
CA LEU A 46 -8.23 26.93 11.04
C LEU A 46 -9.70 27.01 11.46
N LEU A 47 -10.06 26.33 12.54
CA LEU A 47 -11.38 26.39 13.14
C LEU A 47 -11.23 26.36 14.66
N ASP A 48 -11.53 27.49 15.31
CA ASP A 48 -11.35 27.70 16.74
C ASP A 48 -9.94 27.31 17.21
N ASN A 49 -9.84 26.28 18.06
CA ASN A 49 -8.58 25.75 18.56
C ASN A 49 -8.04 24.55 17.77
N TYR A 50 -8.69 24.21 16.65
CA TYR A 50 -8.24 23.18 15.72
C TYR A 50 -7.59 23.79 14.49
N GLU A 51 -6.52 23.14 14.04
CA GLU A 51 -5.86 23.47 12.78
C GLU A 51 -5.69 22.18 11.98
N LEU A 52 -6.06 22.21 10.71
CA LEU A 52 -5.90 21.11 9.78
C LEU A 52 -4.86 21.48 8.73
N LEU A 53 -3.88 20.61 8.53
CA LEU A 53 -2.93 20.68 7.42
C LEU A 53 -3.18 19.53 6.45
N ALA A 54 -3.28 19.85 5.16
CA ALA A 54 -3.45 18.91 4.07
C ALA A 54 -2.14 18.78 3.29
N TYR A 55 -1.72 17.54 3.07
CA TYR A 55 -0.55 17.21 2.28
C TYR A 55 -0.97 16.24 1.18
N SER A 56 -0.96 16.70 -0.06
CA SER A 56 -1.38 15.92 -1.21
C SER A 56 -0.20 15.20 -1.87
N ASN A 57 -0.48 14.05 -2.47
CA ASN A 57 0.45 13.36 -3.37
C ASN A 57 1.82 13.02 -2.77
N ARG A 58 1.89 12.70 -1.48
CA ARG A 58 3.14 12.37 -0.77
C ARG A 58 3.47 10.89 -0.90
N LEU A 59 4.74 10.57 -1.13
CA LEU A 59 5.22 9.20 -1.19
C LEU A 59 4.97 8.50 0.14
N ILE A 60 4.37 7.31 0.09
CA ILE A 60 4.10 6.50 1.28
C ILE A 60 5.39 5.91 1.82
N SER A 61 6.29 5.45 0.94
CA SER A 61 7.62 4.97 1.31
C SER A 61 8.67 5.41 0.29
N GLY A 62 9.95 5.40 0.68
CA GLY A 62 11.05 5.72 -0.25
C GLY A 62 11.30 4.70 -1.35
N TRP A 63 10.72 3.51 -1.22
CA TRP A 63 10.91 2.38 -2.11
C TRP A 63 9.69 2.12 -3.00
N SER A 64 8.58 2.80 -2.74
CA SER A 64 7.36 2.71 -3.53
C SER A 64 7.02 4.05 -4.15
N TYR A 65 6.53 4.00 -5.39
CA TYR A 65 5.92 5.15 -6.05
C TYR A 65 4.47 5.39 -5.62
N ASP A 66 3.95 4.59 -4.67
CA ASP A 66 2.63 4.81 -4.08
C ASP A 66 2.56 6.18 -3.41
N LYS A 67 1.49 6.92 -3.67
CA LYS A 67 1.27 8.26 -3.14
C LYS A 67 -0.01 8.34 -2.33
N ALA A 68 0.02 9.00 -1.19
CA ALA A 68 -1.16 9.26 -0.39
C ALA A 68 -1.39 10.76 -0.16
N ASP A 69 -2.66 11.12 0.02
CA ASP A 69 -3.06 12.39 0.62
C ASP A 69 -3.11 12.18 2.14
N TYR A 70 -2.49 13.08 2.90
CA TYR A 70 -2.45 13.04 4.35
C TYR A 70 -3.15 14.25 4.94
N LYS A 71 -3.85 14.02 6.04
CA LYS A 71 -4.41 15.08 6.89
C LYS A 71 -3.80 15.02 8.27
N LEU A 72 -3.37 16.16 8.77
CA LEU A 72 -2.83 16.34 10.10
C LEU A 72 -3.73 17.33 10.84
N ILE A 73 -4.21 16.94 12.02
CA ILE A 73 -5.09 17.76 12.85
C ILE A 73 -4.35 18.13 14.11
N PHE A 74 -4.26 19.43 14.37
CA PHE A 74 -3.71 20.01 15.56
C PHE A 74 -4.83 20.53 16.44
N LYS A 75 -4.63 20.48 17.74
CA LYS A 75 -5.45 21.14 18.74
C LYS A 75 -4.54 21.90 19.69
N ASP A 76 -4.83 23.16 19.95
CA ASP A 76 -4.04 24.02 20.83
C ASP A 76 -2.53 24.03 20.42
N GLY A 77 -2.27 23.99 19.10
CA GLY A 77 -0.92 23.97 18.52
C GLY A 77 -0.17 22.63 18.58
N LYS A 78 -0.83 21.54 18.98
CA LYS A 78 -0.25 20.20 19.13
C LYS A 78 -0.92 19.20 18.19
N LEU A 79 -0.14 18.38 17.51
CA LEU A 79 -0.65 17.34 16.62
C LEU A 79 -1.40 16.27 17.43
N ILE A 80 -2.71 16.14 17.21
CA ILE A 80 -3.54 15.16 17.91
C ILE A 80 -3.94 13.97 17.03
N GLN A 81 -3.89 14.13 15.71
CA GLN A 81 -4.22 13.07 14.77
C GLN A 81 -3.50 13.29 13.44
N TYR A 82 -3.07 12.20 12.81
CA TYR A 82 -2.59 12.21 11.44
C TYR A 82 -2.85 10.86 10.76
N GLY A 83 -3.00 10.87 9.44
CA GLY A 83 -3.14 9.64 8.67
C GLY A 83 -3.39 9.86 7.18
N PRO A 84 -3.29 8.79 6.37
CA PRO A 84 -3.64 8.83 4.96
C PRO A 84 -5.16 8.86 4.79
N GLU A 85 -5.65 9.74 3.93
CA GLU A 85 -7.06 9.82 3.53
C GLU A 85 -7.31 9.07 2.22
N LYS A 86 -6.49 9.34 1.20
CA LYS A 86 -6.60 8.71 -0.12
C LYS A 86 -5.27 8.13 -0.55
N ILE A 87 -5.22 6.82 -0.76
CA ILE A 87 -4.05 6.10 -1.24
C ILE A 87 -4.19 5.90 -2.75
N ARG A 88 -3.17 6.31 -3.52
CA ARG A 88 -3.03 6.04 -4.96
C ARG A 88 -1.86 5.07 -5.13
N PRO A 89 -2.15 3.77 -5.32
CA PRO A 89 -1.10 2.82 -5.64
C PRO A 89 -0.47 3.18 -6.99
N ASP A 90 0.81 2.91 -7.17
CA ASP A 90 1.44 2.96 -8.49
C ASP A 90 1.10 1.67 -9.26
N ASN A 91 0.41 1.84 -10.37
CA ASN A 91 -0.37 0.79 -11.02
C ASN A 91 0.47 -0.22 -11.85
N GLY A 92 1.80 -0.11 -11.82
CA GLY A 92 2.68 -1.05 -12.51
C GLY A 92 2.54 -2.50 -12.02
N ARG A 93 2.11 -2.70 -10.76
CA ARG A 93 1.90 -4.03 -10.15
C ARG A 93 0.44 -4.49 -10.15
N THR A 94 -0.53 -3.58 -10.27
CA THR A 94 -1.95 -3.90 -10.22
C THR A 94 -2.47 -4.61 -11.48
N ALA A 95 -1.90 -4.35 -12.66
CA ALA A 95 -2.32 -5.06 -13.88
C ALA A 95 -2.12 -6.58 -13.74
N LEU A 96 -0.95 -7.00 -13.26
CA LEU A 96 -0.62 -8.42 -13.00
C LEU A 96 -1.50 -9.02 -11.90
N ALA A 97 -1.74 -8.29 -10.81
CA ALA A 97 -2.60 -8.76 -9.71
C ALA A 97 -4.07 -8.92 -10.15
N LEU A 98 -4.59 -7.97 -10.95
CA LEU A 98 -5.95 -8.04 -11.49
C LEU A 98 -6.09 -9.21 -12.47
N GLN A 99 -5.11 -9.43 -13.35
CA GLN A 99 -5.09 -10.59 -14.25
C GLN A 99 -5.09 -11.91 -13.47
N GLN A 100 -4.33 -11.98 -12.38
CA GLN A 100 -4.27 -13.18 -11.54
C GLN A 100 -5.59 -13.42 -10.79
N SER A 101 -6.24 -12.36 -10.28
CA SER A 101 -7.58 -12.49 -9.69
C SER A 101 -8.65 -12.93 -10.70
N LEU A 102 -8.57 -12.47 -11.95
CA LEU A 102 -9.47 -12.90 -13.03
C LEU A 102 -9.30 -14.39 -13.35
N LEU A 103 -8.06 -14.87 -13.41
CA LEU A 103 -7.76 -16.30 -13.63
C LEU A 103 -8.29 -17.18 -12.48
N ILE A 104 -8.12 -16.75 -11.23
CA ILE A 104 -8.65 -17.45 -10.06
C ILE A 104 -10.18 -17.53 -10.11
N TRP A 105 -10.85 -16.41 -10.42
CA TRP A 105 -12.30 -16.39 -10.56
C TRP A 105 -12.78 -17.33 -11.69
N GLN A 106 -12.09 -17.33 -12.83
CA GLN A 106 -12.39 -18.22 -13.95
C GLN A 106 -12.22 -19.71 -13.56
N GLN A 107 -11.20 -20.04 -12.77
CA GLN A 107 -11.00 -21.40 -12.27
C GLN A 107 -12.10 -21.84 -11.30
N GLN A 108 -12.55 -20.94 -10.41
CA GLN A 108 -13.63 -21.25 -9.47
C GLN A 108 -14.95 -21.55 -10.20
N GLN A 109 -15.28 -20.78 -11.24
CA GLN A 109 -16.44 -21.03 -12.08
C GLN A 109 -16.40 -22.42 -12.75
N ALA A 110 -15.21 -22.86 -13.19
CA ALA A 110 -15.03 -24.19 -13.76
C ALA A 110 -15.20 -25.32 -12.74
N LEU A 111 -14.88 -25.09 -11.47
CA LEU A 111 -15.12 -26.06 -10.39
C LEU A 111 -16.60 -26.16 -10.01
N GLN A 112 -17.34 -25.04 -10.04
CA GLN A 112 -18.79 -25.04 -9.77
C GLN A 112 -19.59 -25.76 -10.86
N ASN A 113 -19.14 -25.68 -12.13
CA ASN A 113 -19.76 -26.38 -13.25
C ASN A 113 -19.29 -27.83 -13.43
N LYS A 114 -18.44 -28.34 -12.53
CA LYS A 114 -18.03 -29.74 -12.54
C LYS A 114 -19.22 -30.59 -12.07
N SER A 115 -19.88 -31.25 -13.03
CA SER A 115 -20.98 -32.18 -12.77
C SER A 115 -20.65 -33.10 -11.59
N ILE A 116 -21.47 -33.02 -10.55
CA ILE A 116 -21.39 -33.92 -9.40
C ILE A 116 -21.95 -35.26 -9.88
N THR A 117 -21.10 -36.16 -10.35
CA THR A 117 -21.50 -37.54 -10.60
C THR A 117 -21.85 -38.16 -9.24
N THR A 118 -23.15 -38.21 -8.93
CA THR A 118 -23.70 -38.82 -7.72
C THR A 118 -23.30 -40.29 -7.70
N THR A 119 -22.24 -40.59 -6.94
CA THR A 119 -21.79 -41.97 -6.75
C THR A 119 -22.61 -42.55 -5.61
N ASN A 120 -23.61 -43.35 -5.92
CA ASN A 120 -24.34 -44.09 -4.89
C ASN A 120 -23.49 -45.28 -4.48
N CYS A 121 -22.82 -45.15 -3.33
CA CYS A 121 -22.08 -46.24 -2.71
C CYS A 121 -22.96 -46.92 -1.68
N THR A 122 -23.11 -48.24 -1.77
CA THR A 122 -23.77 -49.04 -0.74
C THR A 122 -22.79 -50.04 -0.14
N ASN A 123 -22.86 -50.19 1.18
CA ASN A 123 -22.01 -51.11 1.92
C ASN A 123 -22.77 -52.41 2.18
N PHE A 124 -22.23 -53.53 1.72
CA PHE A 124 -22.73 -54.86 2.05
C PHE A 124 -21.60 -55.67 2.70
N GLY A 125 -21.70 -55.87 4.01
CA GLY A 125 -20.64 -56.52 4.80
C GLY A 125 -19.35 -55.70 4.80
N ASN A 126 -18.22 -56.33 4.47
CA ASN A 126 -16.90 -55.69 4.44
C ASN A 126 -16.52 -55.15 3.05
N THR A 127 -17.45 -55.14 2.09
CA THR A 127 -17.18 -54.72 0.71
C THR A 127 -18.02 -53.49 0.37
N VAL A 128 -17.36 -52.43 -0.07
CA VAL A 128 -18.00 -51.18 -0.52
C VAL A 128 -18.13 -51.24 -2.03
N ASN A 129 -19.35 -51.12 -2.56
CA ASN A 129 -19.57 -51.06 -4.01
C ASN A 129 -20.16 -49.71 -4.40
N CYS A 130 -19.45 -49.01 -5.29
CA CYS A 130 -19.77 -47.65 -5.71
C CYS A 130 -20.05 -47.67 -7.21
N ASN A 131 -21.29 -47.35 -7.60
CA ASN A 131 -21.65 -47.19 -9.01
C ASN A 131 -21.82 -45.71 -9.34
N THR A 132 -21.17 -45.27 -10.41
CA THR A 132 -21.38 -43.98 -11.07
C THR A 132 -22.37 -44.17 -12.22
N TYR A 133 -23.43 -43.37 -12.27
CA TYR A 133 -24.35 -43.30 -13.41
C TYR A 133 -23.82 -42.35 -14.50
#